data_AF-A0A9E1L859-F1
#
_entry.id   AF-A0A9E1L859-F1
#
_cell.length_a   1.000
_cell.length_b   1.000
_cell.length_c   1.000
_cell.angle_alpha   90.00
_cell.angle_beta   90.00
_cell.angle_gamma   90.00
#
_symmetry.space_group_name_H-M   'P 1'
#
loop_
_entity.id
_entity.type
_entity.pdbx_description
1 polymer ?
#
loop_
_entity_poly.entity_id
_entity_poly.type
_entity_poly.pdbx_seq_one_letter_code
_entity_poly.pdbx_strand_id
1 'polypeptide(L)'
;MPYKKIDALNTLKNKISYKEYGRKHGESRFTKFFQDYYMPTKFNMDNRLPHLSSEILSGAINREEALLKMKDNIYSAHELQSDKKYIAKKLNISIIELDELINSPNHHYSEYKNWDRIYSNLSRIRRMFEGILKRRISRYS
;
A
#
# COMPACT_ATOMS: atom_id res chain seq x y z
N MET A 1 -20.75 -17.89 11.25
CA MET A 1 -20.60 -17.13 12.51
C MET A 1 -20.19 -15.70 12.16
N PRO A 2 -20.73 -14.66 12.83
CA PRO A 2 -20.23 -13.29 12.65
C PRO A 2 -18.78 -13.20 13.17
N TYR A 3 -17.87 -12.66 12.37
CA TYR A 3 -16.45 -12.50 12.74
C TYR A 3 -16.24 -11.24 13.57
N LYS A 4 -15.52 -11.36 14.69
CA LYS A 4 -15.03 -10.23 15.49
C LYS A 4 -13.53 -10.36 15.70
N LYS A 5 -12.77 -9.40 15.15
CA LYS A 5 -11.30 -9.40 15.19
C LYS A 5 -10.75 -9.46 16.62
N ILE A 6 -11.38 -8.74 17.55
CA ILE A 6 -10.97 -8.69 18.97
C ILE A 6 -11.05 -10.07 19.61
N ASP A 7 -12.15 -10.79 19.40
CA ASP A 7 -12.37 -12.12 19.98
C ASP A 7 -11.37 -13.16 19.41
N ALA A 8 -11.09 -13.06 18.10
CA ALA A 8 -10.08 -13.87 17.45
C ALA A 8 -8.67 -13.62 18.03
N LEU A 9 -8.28 -12.35 18.18
CA LEU A 9 -6.99 -11.97 18.76
C LEU A 9 -6.85 -12.43 20.22
N ASN A 10 -7.89 -12.26 21.04
CA ASN A 10 -7.90 -12.72 22.42
C ASN A 10 -7.75 -14.24 22.50
N THR A 11 -8.42 -14.98 21.61
CA THR A 11 -8.27 -16.43 21.52
C THR A 11 -6.84 -16.84 21.18
N LEU A 12 -6.22 -16.18 20.19
CA LEU A 12 -4.83 -16.45 19.80
C LEU A 12 -3.84 -16.13 20.93
N LYS A 13 -4.01 -15.00 21.61
CA LYS A 13 -3.18 -14.62 22.77
C LYS A 13 -3.28 -15.65 23.89
N ASN A 14 -4.49 -16.08 24.23
CA ASN A 14 -4.73 -16.97 25.36
C ASN A 14 -4.35 -18.43 25.08
N LYS A 15 -4.60 -18.92 23.87
CA LYS A 15 -4.41 -20.35 23.55
C LYS A 15 -3.00 -20.70 23.09
N ILE A 16 -2.33 -19.79 22.39
CA ILE A 16 -1.03 -20.07 21.75
C ILE A 16 0.01 -18.98 22.00
N SER A 17 -0.23 -18.09 22.96
CA SER A 17 0.68 -16.99 23.33
C SER A 17 1.09 -16.12 22.14
N TYR A 18 0.16 -15.92 21.20
CA TYR A 18 0.39 -15.09 20.03
C TYR A 18 0.80 -13.67 20.43
N LYS A 19 1.95 -13.21 19.92
CA LYS A 19 2.42 -11.84 20.12
C LYS A 19 1.90 -10.97 18.99
N GLU A 20 1.07 -10.00 19.36
CA GLU A 20 0.54 -9.05 18.41
C GLU A 20 1.63 -8.06 17.98
N TYR A 21 1.77 -7.86 16.68
CA TYR A 21 2.72 -6.93 16.07
C TYR A 21 2.11 -5.52 15.84
N GLY A 22 0.95 -5.27 16.46
CA GLY A 22 0.24 -4.00 16.39
C GLY A 22 -0.55 -3.84 15.08
N ARG A 23 -0.02 -3.02 14.16
CA ARG A 23 -0.70 -2.68 12.90
C ARG A 23 -0.64 -3.80 11.86
N LYS A 24 -1.51 -3.71 10.86
CA LYS A 24 -1.49 -4.61 9.69
C LYS A 24 -0.10 -4.58 9.05
N HIS A 25 0.49 -5.75 8.83
CA HIS A 25 1.86 -5.95 8.31
C HIS A 25 3.02 -5.47 9.23
N GLY A 26 2.75 -5.23 10.52
CA GLY A 26 3.77 -4.81 11.49
C GLY A 26 4.85 -5.85 11.76
N GLU A 27 4.65 -7.11 11.36
CA GLU A 27 5.64 -8.18 11.45
C GLU A 27 6.84 -7.97 10.52
N SER A 28 6.64 -7.29 9.38
CA SER A 28 7.67 -7.03 8.39
C SER A 28 8.14 -5.58 8.50
N ARG A 29 9.39 -5.37 8.92
CA ARG A 29 9.99 -4.03 8.99
C ARG A 29 9.93 -3.28 7.66
N PHE A 30 10.14 -4.00 6.54
CA PHE A 30 10.05 -3.40 5.20
C PHE A 30 8.61 -3.00 4.86
N THR A 31 7.65 -3.91 5.02
CA THR A 31 6.26 -3.64 4.65
C THR A 31 5.67 -2.52 5.51
N LYS A 32 5.96 -2.54 6.82
CA LYS A 32 5.62 -1.47 7.74
C LYS A 32 6.23 -0.15 7.28
N PHE A 33 7.55 -0.06 7.10
CA PHE A 33 8.20 1.17 6.58
C PHE A 33 7.59 1.67 5.27
N PHE A 34 7.33 0.76 4.33
CA PHE A 34 6.77 1.10 3.03
C PHE A 34 5.35 1.69 3.14
N GLN A 35 4.46 1.01 3.86
CA GLN A 35 3.05 1.40 3.95
C GLN A 35 2.81 2.58 4.90
N ASP A 36 3.56 2.64 6.00
CA ASP A 36 3.31 3.56 7.12
C ASP A 36 4.18 4.83 7.07
N TYR A 37 5.26 4.84 6.29
CA TYR A 37 6.14 6.01 6.13
C TYR A 37 6.37 6.39 4.68
N TYR A 38 6.91 5.48 3.86
CA TYR A 38 7.29 5.80 2.48
C TYR A 38 6.10 6.26 1.63
N MET A 39 5.01 5.51 1.59
CA MET A 39 3.82 5.86 0.78
C MET A 39 3.13 7.16 1.23
N PRO A 40 2.88 7.39 2.53
CA PRO A 40 2.34 8.66 3.01
C PRO A 40 3.27 9.85 2.73
N THR A 41 4.58 9.71 2.96
CA THR A 41 5.53 10.82 2.81
C THR A 41 5.85 11.11 1.35
N LYS A 42 6.17 10.09 0.54
CA LYS A 42 6.55 10.25 -0.87
C LYS A 42 5.35 10.59 -1.74
N PHE A 43 4.24 9.85 -1.60
CA PHE A 43 3.11 9.90 -2.53
C PHE A 43 1.82 10.47 -1.96
N ASN A 44 1.81 10.89 -0.69
CA ASN A 44 0.60 11.31 0.02
C ASN A 44 -0.51 10.25 0.00
N MET A 45 -0.11 8.97 0.03
CA MET A 45 -1.01 7.82 -0.02
C MET A 45 -1.05 7.12 1.34
N ASP A 46 -2.10 7.38 2.11
CA ASP A 46 -2.33 6.75 3.42
C ASP A 46 -3.21 5.50 3.30
N ASN A 47 -2.60 4.33 3.48
CA ASN A 47 -3.29 3.03 3.41
C ASN A 47 -4.30 2.80 4.55
N ARG A 48 -4.28 3.64 5.61
CA ARG A 48 -5.30 3.59 6.68
C ARG A 48 -6.67 3.96 6.15
N LEU A 49 -6.76 4.83 5.13
CA LEU A 49 -8.03 5.25 4.54
C LEU A 49 -8.87 4.06 4.05
N PRO A 50 -8.41 3.24 3.07
CA PRO A 50 -9.20 2.10 2.60
C PRO A 50 -9.41 1.04 3.69
N HIS A 51 -8.46 0.88 4.63
CA HIS A 51 -8.62 -0.07 5.73
C HIS A 51 -9.77 0.33 6.67
N LEU A 52 -9.77 1.58 7.14
CA LEU A 52 -10.80 2.10 8.03
C LEU A 52 -12.15 2.21 7.33
N SER A 53 -12.18 2.55 6.03
CA SER A 53 -13.41 2.49 5.23
C SER A 53 -14.01 1.07 5.21
N SER A 54 -13.17 0.03 5.12
CA SER A 54 -13.64 -1.36 5.19
C SER A 54 -14.17 -1.71 6.58
N GLU A 55 -13.53 -1.24 7.66
CA GLU A 55 -14.02 -1.45 9.03
C GLU A 55 -15.39 -0.80 9.24
N ILE A 56 -15.61 0.42 8.72
CA ILE A 56 -16.91 1.10 8.74
C ILE A 56 -17.96 0.28 7.99
N LEU A 57 -17.67 -0.17 6.76
CA LEU A 57 -18.60 -0.96 5.96
C LEU A 57 -18.99 -2.29 6.60
N SER A 58 -18.08 -2.89 7.38
CA SER A 58 -18.36 -4.10 8.15
C SER A 58 -19.13 -3.86 9.46
N GLY A 59 -19.37 -2.59 9.84
CA GLY A 59 -19.98 -2.22 11.12
C GLY A 59 -19.07 -2.46 12.34
N ALA A 60 -17.76 -2.60 12.13
CA ALA A 60 -16.80 -2.86 13.22
C ALA A 60 -16.44 -1.59 14.00
N ILE A 61 -16.44 -0.44 13.34
CA ILE A 61 -16.26 0.89 13.92
C ILE A 61 -17.22 1.88 13.25
N ASN A 62 -17.47 3.01 13.91
CA ASN A 62 -18.16 4.14 13.30
C ASN A 62 -17.17 5.14 12.65
N ARG A 63 -17.72 6.13 11.93
CA ARG A 63 -16.92 7.16 11.24
C ARG A 63 -16.10 8.02 12.19
N GLU A 64 -16.63 8.39 13.34
CA GLU A 64 -15.94 9.24 14.32
C GLU A 64 -14.71 8.51 14.90
N GLU A 65 -14.87 7.23 15.23
CA GLU A 65 -13.76 6.37 15.65
C GLU A 65 -12.68 6.24 14.57
N ALA A 66 -13.07 6.10 13.29
CA ALA A 66 -12.13 6.07 12.18
C ALA A 66 -11.35 7.39 12.05
N LEU A 67 -12.02 8.53 12.18
CA LEU A 67 -11.38 9.85 12.12
C LEU A 67 -10.43 10.09 13.30
N LEU A 68 -10.76 9.59 14.50
CA LEU A 68 -9.85 9.62 15.64
C LEU A 68 -8.58 8.81 15.37
N LYS A 69 -8.71 7.57 14.88
CA LYS A 69 -7.56 6.72 14.49
C LYS A 69 -6.67 7.34 13.40
N MET A 70 -7.23 8.17 12.52
CA MET A 70 -6.48 8.87 11.49
C MET A 70 -5.57 9.99 12.05
N LYS A 71 -5.92 10.56 13.22
CA LYS A 71 -5.11 11.59 13.90
C LYS A 71 -3.88 11.02 14.58
N ASP A 72 -3.88 9.72 14.87
CA ASP A 72 -2.74 9.07 15.53
C ASP A 72 -1.51 9.05 14.62
N ASN A 73 -0.35 9.29 15.22
CA ASN A 73 0.93 9.16 14.53
C ASN A 73 1.18 7.71 14.11
N ILE A 74 1.57 7.52 12.85
CA ILE A 74 1.83 6.18 12.32
C ILE A 74 3.18 5.63 12.81
N TYR A 75 4.12 6.51 13.11
CA TYR A 75 5.44 6.15 13.61
C TYR A 75 5.78 6.97 14.84
N SER A 76 6.42 6.32 15.83
CA SER A 76 7.20 7.06 16.82
C SER A 76 8.55 7.47 16.19
N ALA A 77 9.12 8.59 16.64
CA ALA A 77 10.38 9.10 16.09
C ALA A 77 11.53 8.08 16.22
N HIS A 78 11.62 7.39 17.36
CA HIS A 78 12.63 6.37 17.62
C HIS A 78 12.47 5.15 16.70
N GLU A 79 11.24 4.65 16.55
CA GLU A 79 10.94 3.51 15.68
C GLU A 79 11.25 3.81 14.22
N LEU A 80 10.87 5.01 13.75
CA LEU A 80 11.14 5.45 12.38
C LEU A 80 12.65 5.50 12.11
N GLN A 81 13.43 6.06 13.04
CA GLN A 81 14.88 6.13 12.89
C GLN A 81 15.52 4.74 12.84
N SER A 82 15.06 3.82 13.69
CA SER A 82 15.51 2.42 13.68
C SER A 82 15.21 1.73 12.35
N ASP A 83 14.00 1.92 11.81
CA ASP A 83 13.57 1.32 10.56
C ASP A 83 14.27 1.95 9.36
N LYS A 84 14.44 3.27 9.30
CA LYS A 84 15.30 3.94 8.30
C LYS A 84 16.69 3.36 8.26
N LYS A 85 17.35 3.20 9.42
CA LYS A 85 18.69 2.63 9.51
C LYS A 85 18.75 1.19 8.97
N TYR A 86 17.73 0.39 9.25
CA TYR A 86 17.65 -0.98 8.73
C TYR A 86 17.44 -1.01 7.22
N ILE A 87 16.53 -0.19 6.70
CA ILE A 87 16.21 -0.14 5.27
C ILE A 87 17.40 0.38 4.47
N ALA A 88 18.01 1.50 4.91
CA ALA A 88 19.22 2.05 4.29
C ALA A 88 20.34 1.00 4.22
N LYS A 89 20.59 0.28 5.33
CA LYS A 89 21.55 -0.83 5.36
C LYS A 89 21.21 -1.93 4.35
N LYS A 90 19.93 -2.30 4.20
CA LYS A 90 19.49 -3.37 3.27
C LYS A 90 19.56 -2.94 1.80
N LEU A 91 19.38 -1.66 1.53
CA LEU A 91 19.51 -1.06 0.20
C LEU A 91 20.96 -0.68 -0.13
N ASN A 92 21.89 -0.83 0.81
CA ASN A 92 23.29 -0.45 0.68
C ASN A 92 23.48 1.04 0.33
N ILE A 93 22.70 1.90 1.01
CA ILE A 93 22.77 3.37 0.92
C ILE A 93 22.84 3.98 2.33
N SER A 94 23.24 5.23 2.41
CA SER A 94 23.16 6.04 3.63
C SER A 94 21.72 6.43 3.96
N ILE A 95 21.48 6.81 5.22
CA ILE A 95 20.17 7.36 5.64
C ILE A 95 19.90 8.69 4.94
N ILE A 96 20.96 9.47 4.65
CA ILE A 96 20.86 10.75 3.96
C ILE A 96 20.35 10.54 2.53
N GLU A 97 20.97 9.62 1.78
CA GLU A 97 20.51 9.26 0.42
C GLU A 97 19.08 8.72 0.43
N LEU A 98 18.71 7.90 1.43
CA LEU A 98 17.35 7.42 1.58
C LEU A 98 16.36 8.58 1.76
N ASP A 99 16.68 9.55 2.62
CA ASP A 99 15.81 10.69 2.87
C ASP A 99 15.75 11.64 1.67
N GLU A 100 16.85 11.83 0.93
CA GLU A 100 16.86 12.57 -0.34
C GLU A 100 15.97 11.90 -1.39
N LEU A 101 16.03 10.58 -1.53
CA LEU A 101 15.17 9.82 -2.43
C LEU A 101 13.69 9.93 -2.06
N ILE A 102 13.37 9.93 -0.77
CA ILE A 102 11.99 10.07 -0.28
C ILE A 102 11.46 11.48 -0.50
N ASN A 103 12.30 12.50 -0.31
CA ASN A 103 11.88 13.90 -0.43
C ASN A 103 11.99 14.46 -1.85
N SER A 104 12.62 13.74 -2.78
CA SER A 104 12.71 14.18 -4.17
C SER A 104 11.32 14.28 -4.83
N PRO A 105 11.17 15.05 -5.91
CA PRO A 105 9.92 15.11 -6.66
C PRO A 105 9.44 13.73 -7.11
N ASN A 106 8.12 13.55 -7.14
CA ASN A 106 7.52 12.38 -7.78
C ASN A 106 7.58 12.53 -9.29
N HIS A 107 7.87 11.42 -9.96
CA HIS A 107 7.80 11.34 -11.41
C HIS A 107 6.61 10.47 -11.81
N HIS A 108 5.84 10.94 -12.77
CA HIS A 108 4.80 10.13 -13.40
C HIS A 108 5.44 9.15 -14.37
N TYR A 109 4.93 7.91 -14.45
CA TYR A 109 5.53 6.87 -15.29
C TYR A 109 5.60 7.27 -16.78
N SER A 110 4.75 8.19 -17.23
CA SER A 110 4.74 8.71 -18.60
C SER A 110 5.94 9.58 -18.96
N GLU A 111 6.70 10.06 -17.97
CA GLU A 111 7.93 10.82 -18.17
C GLU A 111 9.06 9.95 -18.74
N TYR A 112 8.95 8.64 -18.58
CA TYR A 112 9.90 7.66 -19.10
C TYR A 112 9.37 6.98 -20.36
N LYS A 113 10.28 6.47 -21.19
CA LYS A 113 9.95 5.74 -22.42
C LYS A 113 9.09 4.52 -22.09
N ASN A 114 7.87 4.48 -22.63
CA ASN A 114 6.88 3.42 -22.41
C ASN A 114 6.18 3.01 -23.72
N TRP A 115 5.34 1.97 -23.66
CA TRP A 115 4.63 1.40 -24.81
C TRP A 115 3.19 1.90 -24.96
N ASP A 116 2.73 2.87 -24.18
CA ASP A 116 1.31 3.27 -24.15
C ASP A 116 0.80 3.74 -25.50
N ARG A 117 1.59 4.55 -26.20
CA ARG A 117 1.24 5.04 -27.54
C ARG A 117 1.13 3.90 -28.55
N ILE A 118 2.02 2.91 -28.45
CA ILE A 118 2.01 1.75 -29.35
C ILE A 118 0.80 0.87 -29.02
N TYR A 119 0.57 0.57 -27.75
CA TYR A 119 -0.54 -0.25 -27.29
C TYR A 119 -1.91 0.39 -27.61
N SER A 120 -2.04 1.71 -27.44
CA SER A 120 -3.26 2.43 -27.79
C SER A 120 -3.52 2.43 -29.29
N ASN A 121 -2.49 2.59 -30.12
CA ASN A 121 -2.61 2.47 -31.58
C ASN A 121 -2.98 1.06 -32.02
N LEU A 122 -2.29 0.03 -31.51
CA LEU A 122 -2.62 -1.38 -31.77
C LEU A 122 -4.04 -1.72 -31.34
N SER A 123 -4.49 -1.19 -30.20
CA SER A 123 -5.86 -1.36 -29.71
C SER A 123 -6.90 -0.70 -30.64
N ARG A 124 -6.59 0.46 -31.22
CA ARG A 124 -7.46 1.12 -32.22
C ARG A 124 -7.53 0.30 -33.51
N ILE A 125 -6.38 -0.10 -34.03
CA ILE A 125 -6.30 -0.93 -35.25
C ILE A 125 -7.09 -2.23 -35.06
N ARG A 126 -6.88 -2.93 -33.94
CA ARG A 126 -7.62 -4.17 -33.63
C ARG A 126 -9.13 -3.93 -33.65
N ARG A 127 -9.63 -2.90 -32.96
CA ARG A 127 -11.07 -2.59 -32.93
C ARG A 127 -11.63 -2.33 -34.33
N MET A 128 -10.86 -1.69 -35.21
CA MET A 128 -11.25 -1.50 -36.62
C MET A 128 -11.37 -2.84 -37.34
N PHE A 129 -10.38 -3.73 -37.21
CA PHE A 129 -10.43 -5.07 -37.81
C PHE A 129 -11.56 -5.93 -37.24
N GLU A 130 -11.83 -5.88 -35.94
CA GLU A 130 -12.97 -6.58 -35.32
C GLU A 130 -14.32 -6.11 -35.89
N GLY A 131 -14.45 -4.80 -36.15
CA GLY A 131 -15.63 -4.22 -36.79
C GLY A 131 -15.81 -4.67 -38.24
N ILE A 132 -14.72 -4.67 -39.02
CA ILE A 132 -14.73 -5.10 -40.43
C ILE A 132 -15.02 -6.61 -40.55
N LEU A 133 -14.33 -7.43 -39.75
CA LEU A 133 -14.45 -8.89 -39.79
C LEU A 133 -15.67 -9.42 -39.04
N LYS A 134 -16.41 -8.55 -38.34
CA LYS A 134 -17.52 -8.90 -37.42
C LYS A 134 -17.16 -10.04 -36.45
N ARG A 135 -15.88 -10.17 -36.09
CA ARG A 135 -15.34 -11.23 -35.22
C ARG A 135 -14.43 -10.63 -34.17
N ARG A 136 -14.56 -11.07 -32.92
CA ARG A 136 -13.63 -10.69 -31.85
C ARG A 136 -12.28 -11.36 -32.06
N ILE A 137 -11.22 -10.59 -31.95
CA ILE A 137 -9.84 -11.08 -32.01
C ILE A 137 -9.41 -11.34 -30.56
N SER A 138 -9.01 -12.59 -30.26
CA SER A 138 -8.61 -12.97 -28.90
C SER A 138 -7.41 -12.15 -28.43
N ARG A 139 -7.40 -11.81 -27.13
CA ARG A 139 -6.30 -11.10 -26.47
C ARG A 139 -5.20 -12.04 -25.97
N TYR A 140 -5.53 -13.33 -25.86
CA TYR A 140 -4.64 -14.37 -25.36
C TYR A 140 -4.72 -15.55 -26.32
N SER A 141 -3.58 -16.20 -26.58
CA SER A 141 -3.56 -17.48 -27.26
C SER A 141 -3.97 -18.61 -26.33
#